data_AF-A0A969DEM9-F1
#
_entry.id   AF-A0A969DEM9-F1
#
_cell.length_a   1.000
_cell.length_b   1.000
_cell.length_c   1.000
_cell.angle_alpha   90.00
_cell.angle_beta   90.00
_cell.angle_gamma   90.00
#
_symmetry.space_group_name_H-M   'P 1'
#
loop_
_entity.id
_entity.type
_entity.pdbx_description
1 polymer ?
#
loop_
_entity_poly.entity_id
_entity_poly.type
_entity_poly.pdbx_seq_one_letter_code
_entity_poly.pdbx_strand_id
1 'polypeptide(L)' 'MPSKKVHVREYKVKAHDRVIHTRVYNFICQYCREISQRETYATGCPKYGEKCNGVVSKCLRCQKQI' A
#
# COMPACT_ATOMS: atom_id res chain seq x y z
N MET A 1 14.93 11.24 4.12
CA MET A 1 13.58 10.64 3.96
C MET A 1 13.13 10.89 2.53
N PRO A 2 12.96 9.87 1.68
CA PRO A 2 12.68 10.08 0.26
C PRO A 2 11.34 10.78 0.08
N SER A 3 11.31 11.83 -0.73
CA SER A 3 10.14 12.68 -0.93
C SER A 3 9.89 12.86 -2.42
N LYS A 4 8.63 12.80 -2.85
CA LYS A 4 8.24 12.96 -4.26
C LYS A 4 7.28 14.13 -4.40
N LYS A 5 7.50 15.00 -5.39
CA LYS A 5 6.51 16.01 -5.79
C LYS A 5 5.49 15.33 -6.68
N VAL A 6 4.21 15.51 -6.36
CA VAL A 6 3.09 14.93 -7.11
C VAL A 6 2.12 16.05 -7.46
N HIS A 7 1.79 16.14 -8.74
CA HIS A 7 0.73 17.01 -9.23
C HIS A 7 -0.62 16.33 -9.00
N VAL A 8 -1.47 16.95 -8.17
CA VAL A 8 -2.81 16.44 -7.86
C VAL A 8 -3.79 17.05 -8.85
N ARG A 9 -4.47 16.21 -9.62
CA ARG A 9 -5.52 16.63 -10.55
C ARG A 9 -6.77 17.05 -9.77
N GLU A 10 -7.54 17.95 -10.38
CA GLU A 10 -8.80 18.42 -9.80
C GLU A 10 -9.86 17.31 -9.79
N TYR A 11 -10.50 17.10 -8.63
CA TYR A 11 -11.60 16.14 -8.48
C TYR A 11 -12.63 16.63 -7.45
N LYS A 12 -12.18 16.94 -6.22
CA LYS A 12 -12.95 17.62 -5.15
C LYS A 12 -12.22 18.83 -4.59
N VAL A 13 -10.94 18.98 -4.94
CA VAL A 13 -10.05 20.08 -4.56
C VAL A 13 -9.35 20.59 -5.81
N LYS A 14 -9.01 21.88 -5.82
CA LYS A 14 -8.28 22.50 -6.93
C LYS A 14 -6.96 21.79 -7.19
N ALA A 15 -6.55 21.79 -8.47
CA ALA A 15 -5.26 21.25 -8.85
C ALA A 15 -4.12 21.99 -8.14
N HIS A 16 -3.20 21.23 -7.56
CA HIS A 16 -2.04 21.77 -6.84
C HIS A 16 -0.91 20.74 -6.81
N ASP A 17 0.30 21.22 -6.53
CA ASP A 17 1.44 20.36 -6.26
C ASP A 17 1.56 20.11 -4.76
N ARG A 18 1.88 18.87 -4.39
CA ARG A 18 2.19 18.52 -3.01
C ARG A 18 3.45 17.66 -2.92
N VAL A 19 4.18 17.81 -1.82
CA VAL A 19 5.31 16.95 -1.48
C VAL A 19 4.78 15.80 -0.63
N ILE A 20 4.98 14.57 -1.10
CA ILE A 20 4.63 13.37 -0.36
C ILE A 20 5.93 12.74 0.16
N HIS A 21 6.03 12.60 1.48
CA HIS A 21 7.10 11.83 2.08
C HIS A 21 6.80 10.34 1.96
N THR A 22 7.74 9.62 1.39
CA THR A 22 7.66 8.17 1.19
C THR A 22 8.69 7.47 2.07
N ARG A 23 8.46 6.20 2.36
CA ARG A 23 9.44 5.31 2.98
C ARG A 23 9.40 3.96 2.29
N VAL A 24 10.53 3.27 2.30
CA VAL A 24 10.61 1.87 1.89
C VAL A 24 10.13 1.02 3.07
N TYR A 25 9.14 0.19 2.82
CA TYR A 25 8.63 -0.74 3.82
C TYR A 25 8.85 -2.17 3.35
N ASN A 26 9.29 -3.00 4.28
CA ASN A 26 9.39 -4.44 4.11
C ASN A 26 8.12 -5.07 4.66
N PHE A 27 7.50 -5.91 3.85
CA PHE A 27 6.24 -6.54 4.15
C PHE A 27 6.34 -8.04 4.04
N ILE A 28 5.51 -8.72 4.82
CA ILE A 28 5.33 -10.17 4.72
C ILE A 28 3.85 -10.42 4.47
N CYS A 29 3.53 -11.09 3.37
CA CYS A 29 2.16 -11.45 3.08
C CYS A 29 1.65 -12.52 4.04
N GLN A 30 0.54 -12.25 4.73
CA GLN A 30 0.00 -13.23 5.68
C GLN A 30 -0.49 -14.52 5.01
N TYR A 31 -0.87 -14.47 3.72
CA TYR A 31 -1.35 -15.64 2.97
C TYR A 31 -0.19 -16.46 2.38
N CYS A 32 0.57 -15.88 1.45
CA CYS A 32 1.64 -16.60 0.74
C CYS A 32 3.02 -16.52 1.42
N ARG A 33 3.15 -15.79 2.54
CA ARG A 33 4.41 -15.53 3.28
C ARG A 33 5.55 -14.93 2.45
N GLU A 34 5.22 -14.43 1.26
CA GLU A 34 6.17 -13.74 0.40
C GLU A 34 6.63 -12.43 1.04
N ILE A 35 7.94 -12.21 0.98
CA ILE A 35 8.58 -10.97 1.39
C ILE A 35 8.47 -10.00 0.21
N SER A 36 7.91 -8.82 0.44
CA SER A 36 7.83 -7.76 -0.57
C SER A 36 8.36 -6.44 -0.03
N GLN A 37 9.03 -5.68 -0.89
CA GLN A 37 9.61 -4.39 -0.56
C GLN A 37 9.03 -3.34 -1.50
N ARG A 38 8.45 -2.27 -0.96
CA ARG A 38 7.88 -1.19 -1.78
C ARG A 38 7.99 0.17 -1.12
N GLU A 39 8.18 1.18 -1.96
CA GLU A 39 8.09 2.59 -1.58
C GLU A 39 6.63 3.03 -1.50
N THR A 40 6.16 3.39 -0.31
CA THR A 40 4.78 3.90 -0.14
C THR A 40 4.73 5.05 0.87
N TYR A 41 3.62 5.78 0.86
CA TYR A 41 3.31 6.83 1.83
C TYR A 41 2.29 6.39 2.89
N ALA A 42 1.68 5.21 2.74
CA ALA A 42 0.55 4.78 3.56
C ALA A 42 0.96 3.68 4.54
N THR A 43 0.61 3.85 5.82
CA THR A 43 0.81 2.87 6.89
C THR A 43 -0.29 1.80 6.94
N GLY A 44 -1.37 1.98 6.18
CA GLY A 44 -2.57 1.12 6.23
C GLY A 44 -2.38 -0.19 5.47
N CYS A 45 -2.69 -1.31 6.14
CA CYS A 45 -2.51 -2.72 5.74
C CYS A 45 -2.43 -2.98 4.23
N PRO A 46 -1.24 -2.84 3.62
CA PRO A 46 -1.20 -2.86 2.17
C PRO A 46 -1.19 -4.29 1.66
N LYS A 47 -2.20 -4.75 0.93
CA LYS A 47 -2.23 -6.00 0.13
C LYS A 47 -0.80 -6.47 -0.25
N TYR A 48 -0.29 -7.51 0.42
CA TYR A 48 1.15 -7.65 0.69
C TYR A 48 1.93 -8.58 -0.24
N GLY A 49 1.27 -9.38 -1.08
CA GLY A 49 1.97 -10.27 -2.02
C GLY A 49 1.82 -9.79 -3.46
N GLU A 50 2.94 -9.69 -4.18
CA GLU A 50 2.95 -9.43 -5.63
C GLU A 50 2.36 -10.62 -6.39
N LYS A 51 2.60 -11.86 -5.91
CA LYS A 51 2.01 -13.06 -6.51
C LYS A 51 0.51 -13.20 -6.26
N CYS A 52 0.02 -12.72 -5.11
CA CYS A 52 -1.38 -12.89 -4.74
C CYS A 52 -2.25 -11.67 -5.04
N ASN A 53 -1.68 -10.57 -5.54
CA ASN A 53 -2.34 -9.28 -5.80
C ASN A 53 -3.23 -8.78 -4.64
N GLY A 54 -2.99 -9.27 -3.42
CA GLY A 54 -3.86 -9.13 -2.26
C GLY A 54 -5.35 -9.35 -2.54
N VAL A 55 -5.68 -10.45 -3.23
CA VAL A 55 -7.06 -10.92 -3.36
C VAL A 55 -7.67 -11.07 -1.95
N VAL A 56 -8.61 -10.17 -1.63
CA VAL A 56 -9.20 -10.03 -0.29
C VAL A 56 -9.88 -11.33 0.16
N SER A 57 -10.51 -12.06 -0.77
CA SER A 57 -11.18 -13.33 -0.50
C SER A 57 -10.24 -14.44 -0.02
N LYS A 58 -8.93 -14.33 -0.27
CA LYS A 58 -7.92 -15.29 0.18
C LYS A 58 -7.13 -14.80 1.39
N CYS A 59 -7.44 -13.61 1.92
CA CYS A 59 -6.72 -13.07 3.07
C CYS A 59 -7.19 -13.77 4.36
N LEU A 60 -6.25 -14.38 5.10
CA LEU A 60 -6.53 -15.03 6.38
C LEU A 60 -7.14 -14.07 7.43
N ARG A 61 -6.98 -12.76 7.28
CA ARG A 61 -7.65 -11.76 8.16
C ARG A 61 -9.15 -11.65 7.93
N CYS A 62 -9.63 -12.05 6.74
CA CYS A 62 -11.05 -12.05 6.38
C CYS A 62 -11.74 -13.38 6.69
N GLN A 63 -10.99 -14.43 7.05
CA GLN A 63 -11.58 -15.59 7.71
C GLN A 63 -12.05 -15.13 9.08
N LYS A 64 -13.33 -14.76 9.18
CA LYS A 64 -14.00 -14.63 10.48
C LYS A 64 -13.73 -15.92 11.23
N GLN A 65 -13.11 -15.84 12.41
CA GLN A 65 -13.10 -16.96 13.34
C GLN A 65 -14.57 -17.35 13.57
N ILE A 66 -14.83 -18.64 13.40
CA ILE A 66 -16.13 -19.30 13.54
C ILE A 66 -16.76 -18.94 14.89
#